data_AF-A0A8S4RZI5-F1
#
_entry.id   AF-A0A8S4RZI5-F1
#
_cell.length_a   1.000
_cell.length_b   1.000
_cell.length_c   1.000
_cell.angle_alpha   90.00
_cell.angle_beta   90.00
_cell.angle_gamma   90.00
#
_symmetry.space_group_name_H-M   'P 1'
#
loop_
_entity.id
_entity.type
_entity.pdbx_description
1 polymer ?
#
loop_
_entity_poly.entity_id
_entity_poly.type
_entity_poly.pdbx_seq_one_letter_code
_entity_poly.pdbx_strand_id
1 'polypeptide(L)'
;MKTWIAASFLCLLEWRLRDHEGPEARALFKEFTKRVIESTGDPRAGSYLGQRISLAIQRGNAASILGTVPRCGGFEDVSDFI
;
A
#
# COMPACT_ATOMS: atom_id res chain seq x y z
N MET A 1 10.34 7.69 21.43
CA MET A 1 8.87 7.85 21.21
C MET A 1 8.48 8.28 19.79
N LYS A 2 9.39 8.33 18.80
CA LYS A 2 9.09 8.81 17.43
C LYS A 2 8.82 7.70 16.40
N THR A 3 8.99 6.43 16.75
CA THR A 3 8.80 5.28 15.83
C THR A 3 7.37 4.76 15.78
N TRP A 4 6.56 5.01 16.81
CA TRP A 4 5.20 4.46 16.91
C TRP A 4 4.17 5.22 16.07
N ILE A 5 4.38 6.51 15.77
CA ILE A 5 3.45 7.28 14.93
C ILE A 5 3.57 6.84 13.46
N ALA A 6 4.78 6.61 12.97
CA ALA A 6 5.00 6.08 11.61
C ALA A 6 4.51 4.62 11.47
N ALA A 7 4.73 3.79 12.49
CA ALA A 7 4.20 2.43 12.51
C ALA A 7 2.66 2.40 12.59
N SER A 8 2.05 3.32 13.36
CA SER A 8 0.59 3.45 13.40
C SER A 8 0.01 4.00 12.10
N PHE A 9 0.67 4.93 11.39
CA PHE A 9 0.18 5.41 10.09
C PHE A 9 0.31 4.37 8.97
N LEU A 10 1.40 3.59 8.94
CA LEU A 10 1.50 2.43 8.04
C LEU A 10 0.44 1.38 8.39
N CYS A 11 0.26 1.06 9.68
CA CYS A 11 -0.73 0.08 10.15
C CYS A 11 -2.17 0.55 9.91
N LEU A 12 -2.47 1.85 10.03
CA LEU A 12 -3.80 2.42 9.75
C LEU A 12 -4.11 2.48 8.25
N LEU A 13 -3.13 2.73 7.37
CA LEU A 13 -3.33 2.62 5.92
C LEU A 13 -3.47 1.15 5.47
N GLU A 14 -2.78 0.22 6.13
CA GLU A 14 -2.90 -1.23 5.88
C GLU A 14 -4.21 -1.84 6.42
N TRP A 15 -4.85 -1.20 7.41
CA TRP A 15 -6.17 -1.59 7.94
C TRP A 15 -7.34 -0.88 7.25
N ARG A 16 -7.21 0.40 6.88
CA ARG A 16 -8.28 1.17 6.23
C ARG A 16 -8.62 0.69 4.81
N LEU A 17 -7.67 0.08 4.10
CA LEU A 17 -7.97 -0.58 2.82
C LEU A 17 -8.62 -1.96 3.02
N ARG A 18 -8.39 -2.65 4.15
CA ARG A 18 -8.76 -4.06 4.34
C ARG A 18 -10.23 -4.32 4.66
N ASP A 19 -10.96 -3.31 5.15
CA ASP A 19 -12.42 -3.39 5.39
C ASP A 19 -13.27 -3.08 4.15
N HIS A 20 -12.66 -2.54 3.08
CA HIS A 20 -13.36 -2.22 1.82
C HIS A 20 -13.05 -3.20 0.68
N GLU A 21 -12.20 -4.20 0.91
CA GLU A 21 -11.93 -5.25 -0.08
C GLU A 21 -13.11 -6.21 -0.18
N GLY A 22 -13.50 -6.55 -1.40
CA GLY A 22 -14.47 -7.61 -1.65
C GLY A 22 -13.98 -8.95 -1.07
N PRO A 23 -14.91 -9.85 -0.67
CA PRO A 23 -14.58 -11.12 -0.01
C PRO A 23 -13.59 -11.98 -0.82
N GLU A 24 -13.68 -11.92 -2.15
CA GLU A 24 -12.79 -12.64 -3.07
C GLU A 24 -11.34 -12.14 -3.03
N ALA A 25 -11.13 -10.82 -3.00
CA ALA A 25 -9.79 -10.24 -2.94
C ALA A 25 -9.09 -10.62 -1.63
N ARG A 26 -9.84 -10.61 -0.53
CA ARG A 26 -9.34 -11.05 0.78
C ARG A 26 -9.01 -12.54 0.81
N ALA A 27 -9.85 -13.39 0.21
CA ALA A 27 -9.60 -14.82 0.12
C ALA A 27 -8.34 -15.12 -0.71
N LEU A 28 -8.21 -14.45 -1.86
CA LEU A 28 -7.04 -14.54 -2.73
C LEU A 28 -5.75 -14.11 -2.00
N PHE A 29 -5.76 -12.96 -1.33
CA PHE A 29 -4.60 -12.47 -0.60
C PHE A 29 -4.16 -13.44 0.51
N LYS A 30 -5.12 -14.05 1.21
CA LYS A 30 -4.85 -15.02 2.26
C LYS A 30 -4.21 -16.30 1.72
N GLU A 31 -4.69 -16.79 0.57
CA GLU A 31 -4.12 -17.96 -0.11
C GLU A 31 -2.70 -17.68 -0.63
N PHE A 32 -2.47 -16.52 -1.25
CA PHE A 32 -1.11 -16.12 -1.67
C PHE A 32 -0.16 -16.00 -0.49
N THR A 33 -0.60 -15.35 0.58
CA THR A 33 0.19 -15.20 1.81
C THR A 33 0.60 -16.56 2.36
N LYS A 34 -0.34 -17.51 2.44
CA LYS A 34 -0.08 -18.88 2.88
C LYS A 34 0.98 -19.55 2.01
N ARG A 35 0.80 -19.56 0.68
CA ARG A 35 1.73 -20.20 -0.27
C ARG A 35 3.12 -19.60 -0.21
N VAL A 36 3.21 -18.28 -0.09
CA VAL A 36 4.50 -17.58 -0.01
C VAL A 36 5.23 -18.01 1.26
N ILE A 37 4.56 -18.01 2.42
CA ILE A 37 5.15 -18.46 3.69
C ILE A 37 5.58 -19.93 3.61
N GLU A 38 4.74 -20.82 3.05
CA GLU A 38 5.07 -22.23 2.88
C GLU A 38 6.28 -22.44 1.95
N SER A 39 6.38 -21.66 0.86
CA SER A 39 7.48 -21.77 -0.11
C SER A 39 8.82 -21.22 0.39
N THR A 40 8.80 -20.15 1.20
CA THR A 40 10.03 -19.51 1.72
C THR A 40 10.43 -20.03 3.09
N GLY A 41 9.50 -20.60 3.86
CA GLY A 41 9.71 -20.97 5.26
C GLY A 41 9.80 -19.76 6.20
N ASP A 42 9.66 -18.54 5.70
CA ASP A 42 9.71 -17.32 6.50
C ASP A 42 8.30 -16.84 6.86
N PRO A 43 7.93 -16.82 8.16
CA PRO A 43 6.62 -16.32 8.59
C PRO A 43 6.40 -14.83 8.29
N ARG A 44 7.46 -14.05 8.03
CA ARG A 44 7.38 -12.62 7.71
C ARG A 44 7.07 -12.34 6.25
N ALA A 45 7.24 -13.33 5.37
CA ALA A 45 7.09 -13.15 3.93
C ALA A 45 5.67 -12.69 3.54
N GLY A 46 4.66 -13.10 4.29
CA GLY A 46 3.28 -12.63 4.14
C GLY A 46 3.10 -11.12 4.39
N SER A 47 3.71 -10.60 5.47
CA SER A 47 3.67 -9.17 5.77
C SER A 47 4.43 -8.35 4.72
N TYR A 48 5.58 -8.86 4.26
CA TYR A 48 6.33 -8.24 3.18
C TYR A 48 5.51 -8.16 1.89
N LEU A 49 4.80 -9.23 1.52
CA LEU A 49 3.90 -9.23 0.36
C LEU A 49 2.82 -8.14 0.48
N GLY A 50 2.16 -8.05 1.63
CA GLY A 50 1.14 -7.02 1.91
C GLY A 50 1.69 -5.61 1.70
N GLN A 51 2.86 -5.31 2.29
CA GLN A 51 3.53 -4.01 2.12
C GLN A 51 3.83 -3.69 0.65
N ARG A 52 4.30 -4.67 -0.12
CA ARG A 52 4.63 -4.50 -1.54
C ARG A 52 3.39 -4.16 -2.38
N ILE A 53 2.27 -4.83 -2.11
CA ILE A 53 1.00 -4.56 -2.78
C ILE A 53 0.50 -3.16 -2.40
N SER A 54 0.52 -2.80 -1.12
CA SER A 54 0.10 -1.46 -0.67
C SER A 54 0.93 -0.34 -1.30
N LEU A 55 2.24 -0.51 -1.45
CA LEU A 55 3.11 0.46 -2.13
C LEU A 55 2.80 0.56 -3.62
N ALA A 56 2.52 -0.55 -4.30
CA ALA A 56 2.15 -0.54 -5.72
C ALA A 56 0.84 0.22 -5.95
N ILE A 57 -0.16 0.02 -5.08
CA ILE A 57 -1.45 0.74 -5.14
C ILE A 57 -1.23 2.24 -4.92
N GLN A 58 -0.48 2.63 -3.88
CA GLN A 58 -0.19 4.04 -3.60
C GLN A 58 0.53 4.71 -4.78
N ARG A 59 1.50 4.02 -5.40
CA ARG A 59 2.18 4.51 -6.60
C ARG A 59 1.24 4.66 -7.79
N GLY A 60 0.33 3.70 -8.00
CA GLY A 60 -0.70 3.77 -9.04
C GLY A 60 -1.64 4.96 -8.82
N ASN A 61 -2.08 5.18 -7.59
CA ASN A 61 -2.93 6.32 -7.23
C ASN A 61 -2.21 7.65 -7.47
N ALA A 62 -0.95 7.78 -7.01
CA ALA A 62 -0.14 8.97 -7.24
C ALA A 62 0.08 9.23 -8.73
N ALA A 63 0.41 8.19 -9.52
CA ALA A 63 0.60 8.33 -10.96
C ALA A 63 -0.69 8.74 -11.69
N SER A 64 -1.84 8.21 -11.27
CA SER A 64 -3.15 8.60 -11.80
C SER A 64 -3.43 10.09 -11.55
N ILE A 65 -3.20 10.56 -10.32
CA ILE A 65 -3.36 11.98 -9.97
C ILE A 65 -2.39 12.84 -10.78
N LEU A 66 -1.09 12.54 -10.73
CA LEU A 66 -0.05 13.30 -11.45
C LEU A 66 -0.28 13.34 -12.97
N GLY A 67 -0.82 12.26 -13.54
CA GLY A 67 -1.17 12.19 -14.96
C GLY A 67 -2.39 13.03 -15.36
N THR A 68 -3.21 13.45 -14.40
CA THR A 68 -4.41 14.27 -14.62
C THR A 68 -4.21 15.75 -14.31
N VAL A 69 -3.10 16.13 -13.66
CA VAL A 69 -2.78 17.54 -13.38
C VAL A 69 -2.35 18.22 -14.69
N PRO A 70 -3.04 19.29 -15.14
CA PRO A 70 -2.61 20.05 -16.31
C PRO A 70 -1.23 20.66 -16.05
N ARG A 71 -0.30 20.50 -17.00
CA ARG A 71 1.09 21.04 -16.91
C ARG A 71 1.17 22.58 -16.94
N CYS A 72 0.07 23.28 -16.69
CA CYS A 72 0.01 24.74 -16.70
C CYS A 72 0.27 25.26 -15.28
N GLY A 73 1.53 25.17 -14.88
CA GLY A 73 2.03 25.51 -13.54
C GLY A 73 3.28 24.68 -13.30
N GLY A 74 4.39 25.34 -12.92
CA GLY A 74 5.65 24.64 -12.68
C GLY A 74 5.51 23.53 -11.65
N PHE A 75 6.49 22.63 -11.61
CA PHE A 75 6.58 21.51 -10.64
C PHE A 75 6.52 21.96 -9.16
N GLU A 76 6.58 23.27 -8.90
CA GLU A 76 6.52 23.92 -7.60
C GLU A 76 5.12 23.82 -6.94
N ASP A 77 4.01 23.79 -7.71
CA ASP A 77 2.66 23.75 -7.13
C ASP A 77 2.24 22.36 -6.59
N VAL A 78 2.91 21.29 -7.02
CA VAL A 78 2.59 19.92 -6.58
C VAL A 78 3.30 19.57 -5.27
N SER A 79 4.46 20.18 -5.00
CA SER A 79 5.22 19.94 -3.76
C SER A 79 4.55 20.53 -2.52
N ASP A 80 3.65 21.50 -2.69
CA ASP A 80 2.87 22.08 -1.59
C ASP A 80 1.66 21.20 -1.18
N PHE A 81 1.34 20.17 -1.97
CA PHE A 81 0.20 19.28 -1.73
C PHE A 81 0.58 17.90 -1.15
N ILE A 82 1.88 17.55 -1.12
CA ILE A 82 2.42 16.29 -0.59
C ILE A 82 3.14 16.56 0.73
#